data_AF-E2BAI4-F1
#
_entry.id   AF-E2BAI4-F1
#
_cell.length_a   1.000
_cell.length_b   1.000
_cell.length_c   1.000
_cell.angle_alpha   90.00
_cell.angle_beta   90.00
_cell.angle_gamma   90.00
#
_symmetry.space_group_name_H-M   'P 1'
#
loop_
_entity.id
_entity.type
_entity.pdbx_description
1 polymer ?
#
loop_
_entity_poly.entity_id
_entity_poly.type
_entity_poly.pdbx_seq_one_letter_code
_entity_poly.pdbx_strand_id
1 'polypeptide(L)'
;MQMSKFLQDPVDRDYDIQREQILLDIITQIRQQMCHMNEQIHALAESHYNNRISHSPVNVTYGRTTNDVRNRHSRTSNYMQLKEARNIIPEFDGTSQSQLQEFLNASSYVMNNINPEEEPMLLEAILCTKLKGKAIIDFDIRDIQNFEQLKQELEIFYSTRKSTTYLQTEF
;
A
#
# COMPACT_ATOMS: atom_id res chain seq x y z
N MET A 1 9.09 49.15 33.30
CA MET A 1 9.36 48.72 31.91
C MET A 1 10.75 48.08 31.89
N GLN A 2 10.83 46.79 32.20
CA GLN A 2 12.07 46.02 32.19
C GLN A 2 12.25 45.44 30.78
N MET A 3 13.35 45.77 30.11
CA MET A 3 13.80 45.09 28.89
C MET A 3 14.94 44.15 29.25
N SER A 4 14.60 42.88 29.54
CA SER A 4 15.55 41.78 29.62
C SER A 4 15.88 41.31 28.21
N LYS A 5 16.97 41.84 27.63
CA LYS A 5 17.59 41.24 26.43
C LYS A 5 18.46 40.08 26.91
N PHE A 6 18.03 38.87 26.58
CA PHE A 6 18.80 37.64 26.69
C PHE A 6 20.10 37.77 25.87
N LEU A 7 21.22 37.81 26.57
CA LEU A 7 22.53 37.47 26.02
C LEU A 7 22.61 35.94 26.04
N GLN A 8 22.41 35.30 24.88
CA GLN A 8 22.75 33.89 24.68
C GLN A 8 24.22 33.84 24.25
N ASP A 9 25.04 33.16 25.04
CA ASP A 9 26.50 33.11 24.92
C ASP A 9 26.98 32.48 23.59
N PRO A 10 28.10 32.95 23.01
CA PRO A 10 28.63 32.50 21.71
C PRO A 10 29.23 31.09 21.71
N VAL A 11 29.28 30.42 22.86
CA VAL A 11 29.90 29.10 23.01
C VAL A 11 28.99 27.98 22.47
N ASP A 12 27.68 28.16 22.52
CA ASP A 12 26.68 27.12 22.19
C ASP A 12 26.58 26.85 20.67
N ARG A 13 26.93 27.85 19.85
CA ARG A 13 26.88 27.78 18.38
C ARG A 13 27.98 26.92 17.77
N ASP A 14 29.15 26.84 18.40
CA ASP A 14 30.31 26.11 17.87
C ASP A 14 30.16 24.60 18.10
N TYR A 15 29.56 24.21 19.23
CA TYR A 15 29.19 22.81 19.50
C TYR A 15 28.10 22.29 18.55
N ASP A 16 27.14 23.14 18.17
CA ASP A 16 26.06 22.75 17.27
C ASP A 16 26.57 22.58 15.82
N ILE A 17 27.47 23.45 15.37
CA ILE A 17 28.13 23.34 14.05
C ILE A 17 29.00 22.09 13.98
N GLN A 18 29.76 21.78 15.03
CA GLN A 18 30.56 20.54 15.09
C GLN A 18 29.68 19.29 15.08
N ARG A 19 28.53 19.32 15.77
CA ARG A 19 27.56 18.23 15.78
C ARG A 19 26.93 18.00 14.41
N GLU A 20 26.54 19.06 13.70
CA GLU A 20 26.02 18.95 12.33
C GLU A 20 27.08 18.40 11.37
N GLN A 21 28.35 18.83 11.51
CA GLN A 21 29.44 18.33 10.68
C GLN A 21 29.69 16.83 10.89
N ILE A 22 29.64 16.37 12.14
CA ILE A 22 29.78 14.94 12.48
C ILE A 22 28.60 14.14 11.90
N LEU A 23 27.38 14.66 11.98
CA LEU A 23 26.20 13.98 11.44
C LEU A 23 26.25 13.87 9.91
N LEU A 24 26.71 14.91 9.22
CA LEU A 24 26.88 14.89 7.76
C LEU A 24 27.96 13.89 7.33
N ASP A 25 29.04 13.77 8.09
CA ASP A 25 30.09 12.78 7.84
C ASP A 25 29.58 11.35 8.00
N ILE A 26 28.82 11.08 9.07
CA ILE A 26 28.17 9.77 9.32
C ILE A 26 27.19 9.43 8.19
N ILE A 27 26.34 10.37 7.77
CA ILE A 27 25.38 10.16 6.68
C ILE A 27 26.11 9.85 5.37
N THR A 28 27.20 10.55 5.09
CA THR A 28 28.01 10.35 3.89
C THR A 28 28.66 8.97 3.90
N GLN A 29 29.22 8.56 5.04
CA GLN A 29 29.82 7.23 5.21
C GLN A 29 28.79 6.11 5.04
N ILE A 30 27.58 6.26 5.62
CA ILE A 30 26.48 5.29 5.45
C ILE A 30 26.06 5.20 3.99
N ARG A 31 25.94 6.34 3.28
CA ARG A 31 25.61 6.34 1.84
C ARG A 31 26.67 5.64 1.01
N GLN A 32 27.95 5.85 1.29
CA GLN A 32 29.05 5.16 0.61
C GLN A 32 29.02 3.65 0.87
N GLN A 33 28.77 3.23 2.11
CA GLN A 33 28.64 1.81 2.46
C GLN A 33 27.43 1.17 1.76
N MET A 34 26.30 1.86 1.66
CA MET A 34 25.13 1.37 0.93
C MET A 34 25.39 1.23 -0.57
N CYS A 35 26.08 2.20 -1.19
CA CYS A 35 26.47 2.09 -2.59
C CYS A 35 27.40 0.88 -2.81
N HIS A 36 28.40 0.72 -1.95
CA HIS A 36 29.33 -0.41 -2.05
C HIS A 36 28.65 -1.77 -1.86
N MET A 37 27.71 -1.85 -0.90
CA MET A 37 26.93 -3.06 -0.66
C MET A 37 25.99 -3.36 -1.83
N ASN A 38 25.35 -2.35 -2.43
CA ASN A 38 24.53 -2.55 -3.62
C ASN A 38 25.37 -3.02 -4.81
N GLU A 39 26.57 -2.48 -5.01
CA GLU A 39 27.50 -2.95 -6.04
C GLU A 39 27.94 -4.41 -5.81
N GLN A 40 28.22 -4.79 -4.57
CA GLN A 40 28.52 -6.18 -4.22
C GLN A 40 27.32 -7.12 -4.44
N ILE A 41 26.10 -6.67 -4.13
CA ILE A 41 24.87 -7.43 -4.39
C ILE A 41 24.67 -7.62 -5.89
N HIS A 42 24.92 -6.59 -6.70
CA HIS A 42 24.89 -6.70 -8.16
C HIS A 42 25.95 -7.67 -8.68
N ALA A 43 27.19 -7.59 -8.21
CA ALA A 43 28.27 -8.51 -8.59
C ALA A 43 27.99 -9.97 -8.16
N LEU A 44 27.38 -10.18 -6.99
CA LEU A 44 26.96 -11.50 -6.52
C LEU A 44 25.76 -12.04 -7.31
N ALA A 45 24.79 -11.19 -7.66
CA ALA A 45 23.65 -11.56 -8.50
C ALA A 45 24.10 -12.01 -9.89
N GLU A 46 25.11 -11.36 -10.47
CA GLU A 46 25.72 -11.76 -11.75
C GLU A 46 26.48 -13.09 -11.64
N SER A 47 27.18 -13.34 -10.52
CA SER A 47 27.88 -14.62 -10.28
C SER A 47 26.93 -15.82 -10.12
N HIS A 48 25.74 -15.62 -9.53
CA HIS A 48 24.74 -16.67 -9.34
C HIS A 48 23.93 -17.01 -10.59
N TYR A 49 24.01 -16.19 -11.65
CA TYR A 49 23.38 -16.51 -12.93
C TYR A 49 24.17 -17.55 -13.73
N ASN A 50 25.50 -17.62 -13.55
CA ASN A 50 26.37 -18.51 -14.31
C ASN A 50 26.57 -19.92 -13.69
N ASN A 51 26.28 -20.09 -12.39
CA ASN A 51 26.60 -21.34 -11.66
C ASN A 51 25.39 -22.27 -11.42
N ARG A 52 24.20 -21.95 -11.92
CA ARG A 52 22.98 -22.79 -11.82
C ARG A 52 22.77 -23.73 -13.02
N ILE A 53 23.79 -23.97 -13.83
CA ILE A 53 23.79 -25.01 -14.87
C ILE A 53 24.71 -26.16 -14.44
N SER A 54 24.47 -26.73 -13.25
CA SER A 54 24.96 -28.08 -12.99
C SER A 54 24.14 -28.71 -11.88
N HIS A 55 23.47 -29.81 -12.22
CA HIS A 55 22.72 -30.72 -11.36
C HIS A 55 21.35 -30.25 -10.85
N SER A 56 20.33 -30.47 -11.68
CA SER A 56 18.98 -30.83 -11.21
C SER A 56 18.51 -32.05 -12.01
N PRO A 57 17.90 -33.06 -11.35
CA PRO A 57 17.59 -34.34 -11.96
C PRO A 57 16.61 -34.15 -13.11
N VAL A 58 16.84 -34.90 -14.18
CA VAL A 58 15.97 -35.00 -15.35
C VAL A 58 14.55 -35.42 -14.92
N ASN A 59 13.70 -34.46 -14.61
CA ASN A 59 12.26 -34.66 -14.60
C ASN A 59 11.82 -34.67 -16.06
N VAL A 60 11.91 -35.86 -16.66
CA VAL A 60 11.39 -36.14 -18.00
C VAL A 60 9.87 -36.16 -17.94
N THR A 61 9.27 -34.99 -17.82
CA THR A 61 7.85 -34.80 -18.13
C THR A 61 7.78 -34.19 -19.52
N TYR A 62 7.39 -35.02 -20.48
CA TYR A 62 7.28 -34.72 -21.90
C TYR A 62 6.70 -33.31 -22.14
N GLY A 63 7.56 -32.38 -22.57
CA GLY A 63 7.18 -31.04 -23.03
C GLY A 63 6.92 -29.96 -21.97
N ARG A 64 7.12 -30.19 -20.66
CA ARG A 64 6.91 -29.16 -19.63
C ARG A 64 8.19 -28.90 -18.83
N THR A 65 9.01 -27.95 -19.29
CA THR A 65 10.16 -27.47 -18.50
C THR A 65 9.75 -26.24 -17.69
N THR A 66 10.45 -25.99 -16.57
CA THR A 66 10.31 -24.73 -15.80
C THR A 66 10.72 -23.50 -16.60
N ASN A 67 11.31 -23.68 -17.77
CA ASN A 67 11.75 -22.63 -18.69
C ASN A 67 10.75 -22.40 -19.85
N ASP A 68 9.65 -23.16 -19.93
CA ASP A 68 8.62 -22.94 -20.94
C ASP A 68 8.03 -21.53 -20.78
N VAL A 69 8.01 -20.76 -21.87
CA VAL A 69 7.46 -19.40 -21.93
C VAL A 69 5.99 -19.37 -21.51
N ARG A 70 5.25 -20.46 -21.73
CA ARG A 70 3.86 -20.61 -21.25
C ARG A 70 3.78 -20.66 -19.73
N ASN A 71 4.85 -21.10 -19.05
CA ASN A 71 5.00 -21.15 -17.60
C ASN A 71 5.66 -19.90 -17.00
N ARG A 72 6.07 -18.92 -17.82
CA ARG A 72 6.68 -17.65 -17.36
C ARG A 72 5.67 -16.64 -16.82
N HIS A 73 4.37 -16.86 -17.00
CA HIS A 73 3.31 -15.99 -16.48
C HIS A 73 3.13 -16.02 -14.95
N SER A 74 3.99 -16.72 -14.21
CA SER A 74 3.78 -16.94 -12.77
C SER A 74 4.94 -16.48 -11.88
N ARG A 75 5.88 -15.67 -12.36
CA ARG A 75 7.10 -15.35 -11.58
C ARG A 75 7.60 -13.90 -11.61
N THR A 76 6.76 -12.92 -11.92
CA THR A 76 7.14 -11.50 -11.76
C THR A 76 6.03 -10.74 -11.02
N SER A 77 6.35 -10.41 -9.76
CA SER A 77 5.57 -9.74 -8.71
C SER A 77 4.55 -10.59 -7.95
N ASN A 78 4.71 -10.64 -6.62
CA ASN A 78 3.78 -11.29 -5.69
C ASN A 78 2.51 -10.44 -5.48
N TYR A 79 1.97 -9.83 -6.54
CA TYR A 79 0.70 -9.11 -6.47
C TYR A 79 -0.45 -10.12 -6.46
N MET A 80 -1.48 -9.79 -5.69
CA MET A 80 -2.73 -10.54 -5.65
C MET A 80 -3.44 -10.45 -7.01
N GLN A 81 -4.02 -11.56 -7.48
CA GLN A 81 -4.77 -11.54 -8.74
C GLN A 81 -6.16 -10.90 -8.56
N LEU A 82 -6.65 -10.18 -9.59
CA LEU A 82 -8.01 -9.62 -9.62
C LEU A 82 -9.13 -10.60 -9.26
N LYS A 83 -8.99 -11.88 -9.61
CA LYS A 83 -9.98 -12.91 -9.25
C LYS A 83 -10.01 -13.16 -7.74
N GLU A 84 -8.85 -13.21 -7.11
CA GLU A 84 -8.70 -13.43 -5.67
C GLU A 84 -9.13 -12.19 -4.88
N ALA A 85 -8.67 -11.02 -5.32
CA ALA A 85 -9.11 -9.70 -4.86
C ALA A 85 -10.64 -9.60 -4.75
N ARG A 86 -11.34 -9.93 -5.84
CA ARG A 86 -12.81 -9.92 -5.87
C ARG A 86 -13.46 -10.94 -4.95
N ASN A 87 -12.80 -12.04 -4.61
CA ASN A 87 -13.36 -13.05 -3.70
C ASN A 87 -13.24 -12.63 -2.23
N ILE A 88 -12.19 -11.89 -1.88
CA ILE A 88 -11.94 -11.41 -0.52
C ILE A 88 -12.92 -10.30 -0.13
N ILE A 89 -13.26 -9.42 -1.08
CA ILE A 89 -14.11 -8.26 -0.81
C ILE A 89 -15.56 -8.73 -0.59
N PRO A 90 -16.15 -8.51 0.60
CA PRO A 90 -17.54 -8.85 0.87
C PRO A 90 -18.49 -7.93 0.10
N GLU A 91 -19.77 -8.28 0.07
CA GLU A 91 -20.81 -7.39 -0.46
C GLU A 91 -21.26 -6.40 0.62
N PHE A 92 -21.66 -5.20 0.20
CA PHE A 92 -22.13 -4.15 1.10
C PHE A 92 -23.47 -3.58 0.62
N ASP A 93 -24.48 -3.61 1.49
CA ASP A 93 -25.86 -3.24 1.15
C ASP A 93 -26.29 -1.84 1.68
N GLY A 94 -25.45 -1.20 2.51
CA GLY A 94 -25.75 0.09 3.13
C GLY A 94 -26.52 0.03 4.46
N THR A 95 -26.70 -1.15 5.07
CA THR A 95 -27.57 -1.30 6.26
C THR A 95 -26.80 -1.25 7.59
N SER A 96 -25.62 -1.89 7.66
CA SER A 96 -24.86 -2.06 8.90
C SER A 96 -23.50 -1.37 8.87
N GLN A 97 -23.17 -0.65 9.95
CA GLN A 97 -21.84 -0.06 10.13
C GLN A 97 -20.75 -1.13 10.27
N SER A 98 -21.06 -2.29 10.86
CA SER A 98 -20.09 -3.38 10.99
C SER A 98 -19.72 -3.96 9.61
N GLN A 99 -20.72 -4.13 8.73
CA GLN A 99 -20.47 -4.59 7.36
C GLN A 99 -19.70 -3.55 6.55
N LEU A 100 -19.97 -2.26 6.76
CA LEU A 100 -19.19 -1.18 6.15
C LEU A 100 -17.70 -1.30 6.54
N GLN A 101 -17.42 -1.47 7.84
CA GLN A 101 -16.04 -1.56 8.31
C GLN A 101 -15.32 -2.79 7.74
N GLU A 102 -16.00 -3.94 7.71
CA GLU A 102 -15.47 -5.17 7.12
C GLU A 102 -15.17 -5.00 5.63
N PHE A 103 -16.11 -4.40 4.89
CA PHE A 103 -15.95 -4.07 3.47
C PHE A 103 -14.76 -3.14 3.22
N LEU A 104 -14.63 -2.06 3.98
CA LEU A 104 -13.53 -1.09 3.83
C LEU A 104 -12.18 -1.71 4.19
N ASN A 105 -12.12 -2.52 5.25
CA ASN A 105 -10.91 -3.21 5.66
C ASN A 105 -10.45 -4.22 4.58
N ALA A 106 -11.37 -5.05 4.08
CA ALA A 106 -11.08 -6.02 3.03
C ALA A 106 -10.64 -5.31 1.73
N SER A 107 -11.36 -4.27 1.31
CA SER A 107 -11.03 -3.52 0.10
C SER A 107 -9.69 -2.80 0.22
N SER A 108 -9.39 -2.20 1.37
CA SER A 108 -8.11 -1.55 1.64
C SER A 108 -6.95 -2.55 1.65
N TYR A 109 -7.16 -3.74 2.22
CA TYR A 109 -6.18 -4.82 2.17
C TYR A 109 -5.89 -5.23 0.73
N VAL A 110 -6.93 -5.46 -0.06
CA VAL A 110 -6.77 -5.89 -1.47
C VAL A 110 -6.10 -4.81 -2.32
N MET A 111 -6.51 -3.54 -2.20
CA MET A 111 -5.93 -2.42 -2.94
C MET A 111 -4.42 -2.28 -2.67
N ASN A 112 -3.98 -2.50 -1.43
CA ASN A 112 -2.56 -2.45 -1.09
C ASN A 112 -1.73 -3.64 -1.60
N ASN A 113 -2.37 -4.73 -2.03
CA ASN A 113 -1.71 -5.99 -2.41
C ASN A 113 -1.87 -6.33 -3.91
N ILE A 114 -2.66 -5.56 -4.66
CA ILE A 114 -2.84 -5.76 -6.10
C ILE A 114 -1.78 -5.00 -6.91
N ASN A 115 -1.66 -5.31 -8.20
CA ASN A 115 -0.84 -4.51 -9.10
C ASN A 115 -1.47 -3.11 -9.25
N PRO A 116 -0.72 -2.01 -9.08
CA PRO A 116 -1.23 -0.65 -9.26
C PRO A 116 -1.89 -0.41 -10.63
N GLU A 117 -1.44 -1.10 -11.68
CA GLU A 117 -2.06 -1.00 -13.02
C GLU A 117 -3.47 -1.63 -13.08
N GLU A 118 -3.80 -2.51 -12.14
CA GLU A 118 -5.10 -3.20 -12.04
C GLU A 118 -6.06 -2.53 -11.04
N GLU A 119 -5.59 -1.55 -10.25
CA GLU A 119 -6.42 -0.82 -9.28
C GLU A 119 -7.69 -0.21 -9.89
N PRO A 120 -7.67 0.47 -11.06
CA PRO A 120 -8.88 1.03 -11.65
C PRO A 120 -9.90 -0.05 -12.02
N MET A 121 -9.42 -1.19 -12.53
CA MET A 121 -10.28 -2.32 -12.91
C MET A 121 -10.90 -2.99 -11.67
N LEU A 122 -10.14 -3.08 -10.57
CA LEU A 122 -10.67 -3.56 -9.31
C LEU A 122 -11.72 -2.60 -8.74
N LEU A 123 -11.46 -1.29 -8.78
CA LEU A 123 -12.40 -0.28 -8.30
C LEU A 123 -13.72 -0.34 -9.07
N GLU A 124 -13.67 -0.40 -10.40
CA GLU A 124 -14.85 -0.58 -11.25
C GLU A 124 -15.60 -1.86 -10.87
N ALA A 125 -14.88 -2.98 -10.70
CA ALA A 125 -15.50 -4.24 -10.29
C ALA A 125 -16.18 -4.14 -8.91
N ILE A 126 -15.60 -3.41 -7.95
CA ILE A 126 -16.19 -3.17 -6.63
C ILE A 126 -17.50 -2.40 -6.77
N LEU A 127 -17.48 -1.28 -7.50
CA LEU A 127 -18.66 -0.43 -7.72
C LEU A 127 -19.79 -1.20 -8.40
N CYS A 128 -19.48 -2.00 -9.42
CA CYS A 128 -20.50 -2.73 -10.18
C CYS A 128 -21.02 -4.01 -9.50
N THR A 129 -20.19 -4.69 -8.70
CA THR A 129 -20.53 -6.05 -8.23
C THR A 129 -20.69 -6.18 -6.72
N LYS A 130 -20.00 -5.35 -5.92
CA LYS A 130 -19.93 -5.50 -4.46
C LYS A 130 -20.86 -4.58 -3.71
N LEU A 131 -21.22 -3.44 -4.29
CA LEU A 131 -22.32 -2.64 -3.78
C LEU A 131 -23.64 -3.33 -4.08
N LYS A 132 -24.56 -3.35 -3.12
CA LYS A 132 -25.91 -3.93 -3.21
C LYS A 132 -26.95 -3.00 -2.59
N GLY A 133 -28.22 -3.29 -2.83
CA GLY A 133 -29.34 -2.65 -2.13
C GLY A 133 -29.29 -1.12 -2.20
N LYS A 134 -29.27 -0.49 -1.03
CA LYS A 134 -29.26 0.98 -0.93
C LYS A 134 -27.92 1.57 -1.40
N ALA A 135 -26.82 0.86 -1.18
CA ALA A 135 -25.48 1.32 -1.55
C ALA A 135 -25.31 1.49 -3.06
N ILE A 136 -25.96 0.67 -3.90
CA ILE A 136 -25.96 0.90 -5.36
C ILE A 136 -26.62 2.24 -5.67
N ILE A 137 -27.83 2.47 -5.14
CA ILE A 137 -28.61 3.67 -5.45
C ILE A 137 -27.88 4.94 -4.99
N ASP A 138 -27.25 4.90 -3.82
CA ASP A 138 -26.54 6.04 -3.23
C ASP A 138 -25.24 6.39 -4.01
N PHE A 139 -24.69 5.44 -4.78
CA PHE A 139 -23.42 5.59 -5.53
C PHE A 139 -23.57 5.57 -7.05
N ASP A 140 -24.74 5.24 -7.61
CA ASP A 140 -25.01 5.19 -9.06
C ASP A 140 -24.81 6.54 -9.76
N ILE A 141 -25.08 7.64 -9.04
CA ILE A 141 -24.93 9.02 -9.55
C ILE A 141 -23.56 9.65 -9.24
N ARG A 142 -22.66 8.93 -8.54
CA ARG A 142 -21.40 9.49 -8.06
C ARG A 142 -20.28 9.18 -9.03
N ASP A 143 -19.52 10.20 -9.38
CA ASP A 143 -18.32 10.05 -10.18
C ASP A 143 -17.12 9.70 -9.28
N ILE A 144 -16.94 8.40 -9.00
CA ILE A 144 -15.87 7.88 -8.16
C ILE A 144 -14.66 7.53 -9.02
N GLN A 145 -13.55 8.25 -8.83
CA GLN A 145 -12.35 8.15 -9.68
C GLN A 145 -11.23 7.32 -9.04
N ASN A 146 -11.22 7.19 -7.70
CA ASN A 146 -10.23 6.39 -6.97
C ASN A 146 -10.82 5.78 -5.71
N PHE A 147 -10.08 4.84 -5.11
CA PHE A 147 -10.54 4.10 -3.94
C PHE A 147 -10.63 4.98 -2.69
N GLU A 148 -9.73 5.94 -2.52
CA GLU A 148 -9.76 6.91 -1.42
C GLU A 148 -11.06 7.71 -1.41
N GLN A 149 -11.52 8.17 -2.57
CA GLN A 149 -12.81 8.85 -2.72
C GLN A 149 -13.98 7.93 -2.35
N LEU A 150 -13.98 6.68 -2.85
CA LEU A 150 -15.01 5.70 -2.49
C LEU A 150 -15.09 5.50 -0.98
N LYS A 151 -13.93 5.33 -0.33
CA LYS A 151 -13.84 5.13 1.11
C LYS A 151 -14.39 6.31 1.89
N GLN A 152 -13.97 7.54 1.55
CA GLN A 152 -14.44 8.75 2.23
C GLN A 152 -15.96 8.93 2.08
N GLU A 153 -16.49 8.76 0.88
CA GLU A 153 -17.93 8.89 0.63
C GLU A 153 -18.72 7.83 1.40
N LEU A 154 -18.26 6.58 1.43
CA LEU A 154 -18.91 5.52 2.21
C LEU A 154 -18.90 5.83 3.71
N GLU A 155 -17.77 6.32 4.23
CA GLU A 155 -17.66 6.74 5.62
C GLU A 155 -18.61 7.89 5.94
N ILE A 156 -18.71 8.92 5.09
CA ILE A 156 -19.61 10.07 5.29
C ILE A 156 -21.09 9.61 5.25
N PHE A 157 -21.47 8.82 4.25
CA PHE A 157 -22.87 8.43 4.05
C PHE A 157 -23.39 7.51 5.15
N TYR A 158 -22.57 6.57 5.60
CA TYR A 158 -23.02 5.51 6.48
C TYR A 158 -22.52 5.63 7.92
N SER A 159 -21.52 6.47 8.22
CA SER A 159 -21.11 6.76 9.61
C SER A 159 -21.99 7.84 10.28
N THR A 160 -22.60 8.74 9.49
CA THR A 160 -23.33 9.92 10.02
C THR A 160 -24.70 9.58 10.63
N ARG A 161 -25.22 8.35 10.47
CA ARG A 161 -26.52 7.91 11.02
C ARG A 161 -26.56 7.73 12.55
N LYS A 162 -25.52 8.15 13.30
CA LYS A 162 -25.57 8.19 14.77
C LYS A 162 -26.06 9.52 15.35
N SER A 163 -26.06 10.63 14.61
CA SER A 163 -26.18 11.96 15.24
C SER A 163 -27.59 12.57 15.26
N THR A 164 -28.53 12.17 14.39
CA THR A 164 -29.83 12.87 14.29
C THR A 164 -30.97 12.26 15.10
N THR A 165 -30.83 11.03 15.61
CA THR A 165 -31.87 10.40 16.47
C THR A 165 -31.55 10.50 17.96
N TYR A 166 -30.30 10.77 18.35
CA TYR A 166 -29.92 10.89 19.77
C TYR A 166 -30.18 12.27 20.38
N LEU A 167 -30.41 13.30 19.55
CA LEU A 167 -30.67 14.68 20.01
C LEU A 167 -32.16 14.98 20.28
N GLN A 168 -33.05 13.98 20.26
CA GLN A 168 -34.48 14.17 20.51
C GLN A 168 -35.00 13.57 21.84
N THR A 169 -34.11 13.06 22.69
CA THR A 169 -34.48 12.48 24.00
C THR A 169 -34.10 13.35 25.20
N GLU A 170 -33.64 14.58 24.99
CA GLU A 170 -33.44 15.58 26.06
C GLU A 170 -34.40 16.78 25.90
N PHE A 171 -35.71 16.52 26.04
CA PHE A 171 -36.69 17.56 26.36
C PHE A 171 -37.66 17.05 27.42
#